data_AF-A0A2N7QVP2-F1
#
_entry.id   AF-A0A2N7QVP2-F1
#
_cell.length_a   1.000
_cell.length_b   1.000
_cell.length_c   1.000
_cell.angle_alpha   90.00
_cell.angle_beta   90.00
_cell.angle_gamma   90.00
#
_symmetry.space_group_name_H-M   'P 1'
#
loop_
_entity.id
_entity.type
_entity.pdbx_description
1 polymer ?
#
loop_
_entity_poly.entity_id
_entity_poly.type
_entity_poly.pdbx_seq_one_letter_code
_entity_poly.pdbx_strand_id
1 'polypeptide(L)'
;MITPEGRAMLVHALAHIEFNAMNLALDALWRFPDLPAEYYADWLRVAKEEATHFAMLQAHLQVLGHTYGDFPGHDSLWEMVDKTRGDVLARMALVPRTLEARGLDAIPPLRAKLAQAGDLDAAAILDIILRDEVGHVEIGNRWYGYLCEQRGLELRATYAELALRYAAPVLRGPFNLEARRRAGFSELELSDLPA
;
A
#
# COMPACT_ATOMS: atom_id res chain seq x y z
N MET A 1 0.19 -8.12 21.04
CA MET A 1 0.67 -9.26 20.22
C MET A 1 0.90 -10.55 20.99
N ILE A 2 1.49 -10.53 22.20
CA ILE A 2 1.70 -11.79 22.96
C ILE A 2 0.36 -12.38 23.45
N THR A 3 -0.62 -11.53 23.73
CA THR A 3 -1.98 -11.95 24.10
C THR A 3 -2.84 -12.24 22.86
N PRO A 4 -3.84 -13.15 22.96
CA PRO A 4 -4.80 -13.40 21.88
C PRO A 4 -5.51 -12.13 21.38
N GLU A 5 -6.00 -11.28 22.27
CA GLU A 5 -6.65 -10.01 21.93
C GLU A 5 -5.69 -9.08 21.18
N GLY A 6 -4.45 -8.93 21.68
CA GLY A 6 -3.45 -8.10 21.04
C GLY A 6 -2.94 -8.67 19.71
N ARG A 7 -3.32 -9.89 19.34
CA ARG A 7 -3.11 -10.48 18.01
C ARG A 7 -4.30 -10.20 17.11
N ALA A 8 -5.52 -10.37 17.62
CA ALA A 8 -6.74 -10.01 16.91
C ALA A 8 -6.75 -8.53 16.50
N MET A 9 -6.32 -7.62 17.40
CA MET A 9 -6.15 -6.20 17.08
C MET A 9 -5.19 -5.96 15.90
N LEU A 10 -4.10 -6.72 15.81
CA LEU A 10 -3.15 -6.59 14.70
C LEU A 10 -3.76 -7.10 13.39
N VAL A 11 -4.41 -8.27 13.41
CA VAL A 11 -5.06 -8.84 12.22
C VAL A 11 -6.19 -7.93 11.74
N HIS A 12 -6.96 -7.34 12.67
CA HIS A 12 -7.96 -6.33 12.34
C HIS A 12 -7.34 -5.09 11.70
N ALA A 13 -6.24 -4.57 12.26
CA ALA A 13 -5.56 -3.40 11.68
C ALA A 13 -5.05 -3.69 10.25
N LEU A 14 -4.51 -4.89 10.01
CA LEU A 14 -4.15 -5.34 8.66
C LEU A 14 -5.39 -5.40 7.75
N ALA A 15 -6.48 -6.01 8.21
CA ALA A 15 -7.72 -6.06 7.43
C ALA A 15 -8.24 -4.64 7.11
N HIS A 16 -8.11 -3.71 8.04
CA HIS A 16 -8.48 -2.32 7.82
C HIS A 16 -7.64 -1.65 6.72
N ILE A 17 -6.35 -1.96 6.65
CA ILE A 17 -5.47 -1.47 5.57
C ILE A 17 -5.93 -2.03 4.23
N GLU A 18 -6.10 -3.35 4.10
CA GLU A 18 -6.56 -4.00 2.85
C GLU A 18 -7.93 -3.49 2.40
N PHE A 19 -8.87 -3.30 3.34
CA PHE A 19 -10.18 -2.72 3.05
C PHE A 19 -10.05 -1.33 2.47
N ASN A 20 -9.18 -0.49 3.03
CA ASN A 20 -8.93 0.84 2.48
C ASN A 20 -8.28 0.73 1.10
N ALA A 21 -7.20 -0.04 0.94
CA ALA A 21 -6.49 -0.21 -0.32
C ALA A 21 -7.42 -0.62 -1.48
N MET A 22 -8.34 -1.57 -1.23
CA MET A 22 -9.40 -1.93 -2.18
C MET A 22 -10.22 -0.71 -2.63
N ASN A 23 -10.69 0.11 -1.68
CA ASN A 23 -11.47 1.30 -2.00
C ASN A 23 -10.64 2.40 -2.69
N LEU A 24 -9.35 2.51 -2.36
CA LEU A 24 -8.44 3.48 -2.99
C LEU A 24 -8.13 3.10 -4.43
N ALA A 25 -8.00 1.82 -4.73
CA ALA A 25 -7.86 1.32 -6.08
C ALA A 25 -9.14 1.59 -6.91
N LEU A 26 -10.32 1.34 -6.34
CA LEU A 26 -11.60 1.68 -6.98
C LEU A 26 -11.75 3.20 -7.17
N ASP A 27 -11.30 4.01 -6.21
CA ASP A 27 -11.30 5.46 -6.32
C ASP A 27 -10.37 5.94 -7.45
N ALA A 28 -9.14 5.43 -7.53
CA ALA A 28 -8.20 5.75 -8.60
C ALA A 28 -8.77 5.38 -9.98
N LEU A 29 -9.35 4.17 -10.09
CA LEU A 29 -10.01 3.68 -11.29
C LEU A 29 -11.13 4.63 -11.76
N TRP A 30 -11.99 5.07 -10.85
CA TRP A 30 -13.17 5.86 -11.23
C TRP A 30 -12.86 7.36 -11.43
N ARG A 31 -11.97 7.92 -10.62
CA ARG A 31 -11.84 9.37 -10.44
C ARG A 31 -11.17 10.09 -11.61
N PHE A 32 -10.23 9.43 -12.29
CA PHE A 32 -9.37 10.08 -13.28
C PHE A 32 -9.75 9.66 -14.70
N PRO A 33 -10.40 10.54 -15.48
CA PRO A 33 -10.75 10.26 -16.87
C PRO A 33 -9.53 10.37 -17.80
N ASP A 34 -9.72 9.96 -19.06
CA ASP A 34 -8.80 10.18 -20.17
C ASP A 34 -7.43 9.49 -20.04
N LEU A 35 -7.37 8.36 -19.33
CA LEU A 35 -6.19 7.49 -19.24
C LEU A 35 -6.34 6.25 -20.14
N PRO A 36 -5.24 5.56 -20.47
CA PRO A 36 -5.31 4.32 -21.24
C PRO A 36 -6.17 3.25 -20.57
N ALA A 37 -6.75 2.33 -21.36
CA ALA A 37 -7.61 1.26 -20.84
C ALA A 37 -6.90 0.38 -19.79
N GLU A 38 -5.59 0.20 -19.95
CA GLU A 38 -4.70 -0.52 -19.06
C GLU A 38 -4.67 0.09 -17.65
N TYR A 39 -4.81 1.41 -17.51
CA TYR A 39 -4.87 2.08 -16.20
C TYR A 39 -6.05 1.57 -15.39
N TYR A 40 -7.22 1.54 -16.03
CA TYR A 40 -8.44 1.07 -15.39
C TYR A 40 -8.39 -0.43 -15.11
N ALA A 41 -7.82 -1.21 -16.02
CA ALA A 41 -7.65 -2.66 -15.82
C ALA A 41 -6.71 -2.96 -14.64
N ASP A 42 -5.62 -2.20 -14.50
CA ASP A 42 -4.67 -2.35 -13.41
C ASP A 42 -5.31 -2.06 -12.06
N TRP A 43 -6.01 -0.93 -11.91
CA TRP A 43 -6.64 -0.59 -10.63
C TRP A 43 -7.82 -1.50 -10.30
N LEU A 44 -8.51 -2.04 -11.31
CA LEU A 44 -9.52 -3.08 -11.07
C LEU A 44 -8.90 -4.37 -10.56
N ARG A 45 -7.74 -4.76 -11.11
CA ARG A 45 -6.97 -5.91 -10.63
C ARG A 45 -6.53 -5.70 -9.18
N VAL A 46 -5.91 -4.56 -8.86
CA VAL A 46 -5.49 -4.24 -7.49
C VAL A 46 -6.70 -4.32 -6.55
N ALA A 47 -7.81 -3.65 -6.88
CA ALA A 47 -9.01 -3.70 -6.04
C ALA A 47 -9.50 -5.14 -5.74
N LYS A 48 -9.41 -6.04 -6.73
CA LYS A 48 -9.78 -7.45 -6.55
C LYS A 48 -8.79 -8.20 -5.66
N GLU A 49 -7.50 -7.94 -5.80
CA GLU A 49 -6.44 -8.54 -4.99
C GLU A 49 -6.58 -8.09 -3.52
N GLU A 50 -6.78 -6.80 -3.27
CA GLU A 50 -7.01 -6.27 -1.92
C GLU A 50 -8.31 -6.77 -1.29
N ALA A 51 -9.38 -6.95 -2.09
CA ALA A 51 -10.60 -7.60 -1.61
C ALA A 51 -10.34 -9.04 -1.16
N THR A 52 -9.44 -9.75 -1.84
CA THR A 52 -9.04 -11.11 -1.50
C THR A 52 -8.19 -11.12 -0.22
N HIS A 53 -7.24 -10.18 -0.08
CA HIS A 53 -6.44 -10.00 1.13
C HIS A 53 -7.32 -9.72 2.36
N PHE A 54 -8.24 -8.76 2.22
CA PHE A 54 -9.22 -8.44 3.25
C PHE A 54 -10.03 -9.67 3.68
N ALA A 55 -10.55 -10.43 2.72
CA ALA A 55 -11.35 -11.63 3.01
C ALA A 55 -10.56 -12.69 3.77
N MET A 56 -9.28 -12.91 3.43
CA MET A 56 -8.41 -13.84 4.16
C MET A 56 -8.18 -13.37 5.60
N LEU A 57 -7.88 -12.09 5.81
CA LEU A 57 -7.65 -11.53 7.14
C LEU A 57 -8.93 -11.51 7.98
N GLN A 58 -10.07 -11.19 7.38
CA GLN A 58 -11.38 -11.21 8.04
C GLN A 58 -11.76 -12.64 8.47
N ALA A 59 -11.55 -13.64 7.61
CA ALA A 59 -11.77 -15.03 7.96
C ALA A 59 -10.84 -15.48 9.12
N HIS A 60 -9.57 -15.08 9.09
CA HIS A 60 -8.65 -15.37 10.19
C HIS A 60 -9.05 -14.66 11.50
N LEU A 61 -9.52 -13.43 11.41
CA LEU A 61 -10.00 -12.67 12.57
C LEU A 61 -11.18 -13.37 13.25
N GLN A 62 -12.06 -14.03 12.48
CA GLN A 62 -13.16 -14.84 13.02
C GLN A 62 -12.66 -16.06 13.79
N VAL A 63 -11.56 -16.70 13.37
CA VAL A 63 -10.92 -17.78 14.13
C VAL A 63 -10.40 -17.27 15.48
N LEU A 64 -9.96 -16.01 15.53
CA LEU A 64 -9.54 -15.34 16.77
C LEU A 64 -10.73 -14.86 17.63
N GLY A 65 -11.98 -15.11 17.21
CA GLY A 65 -13.19 -14.76 17.96
C GLY A 65 -13.69 -13.33 17.74
N HIS A 66 -13.22 -12.66 16.70
CA HIS A 66 -13.54 -11.26 16.39
C HIS A 66 -14.01 -11.07 14.95
N THR A 67 -14.64 -9.93 14.66
CA THR A 67 -14.98 -9.52 13.30
C THR A 67 -14.38 -8.15 12.98
N TYR A 68 -14.26 -7.87 11.68
CA TYR A 68 -13.90 -6.53 11.23
C TYR A 68 -14.96 -5.53 11.75
N GLY A 69 -14.49 -4.48 12.41
CA GLY A 69 -15.31 -3.50 13.13
C GLY A 69 -15.27 -3.61 14.65
N ASP A 70 -14.76 -4.70 15.23
CA ASP A 70 -14.64 -4.85 16.69
C ASP A 70 -13.59 -3.93 17.32
N PHE A 71 -12.59 -3.50 16.53
CA PHE A 71 -11.53 -2.60 16.96
C PHE A 71 -11.55 -1.28 16.16
N PRO A 72 -10.98 -0.19 16.70
CA PRO A 72 -10.90 1.09 15.97
C PRO A 72 -10.07 0.99 14.69
N GLY A 73 -10.53 1.67 13.63
CA GLY A 73 -9.78 1.91 12.40
C GLY A 73 -9.02 3.25 12.42
N HIS A 74 -8.34 3.56 11.32
CA HIS A 74 -7.64 4.83 11.09
C HIS A 74 -7.74 5.30 9.64
N ASP A 75 -7.79 6.61 9.40
CA ASP A 75 -7.99 7.17 8.05
C ASP A 75 -6.69 7.61 7.36
N SER A 76 -5.52 7.14 7.80
CA SER A 76 -4.23 7.69 7.39
C SER A 76 -3.96 7.65 5.87
N LEU A 77 -4.55 6.70 5.14
CA LEU A 77 -4.43 6.66 3.68
C LEU A 77 -5.38 7.66 3.00
N TRP A 78 -6.61 7.79 3.52
CA TRP A 78 -7.63 8.68 2.97
C TRP A 78 -7.25 10.15 3.05
N GLU A 79 -6.50 10.57 4.07
CA GLU A 79 -5.99 11.94 4.18
C GLU A 79 -5.17 12.36 2.94
N MET A 80 -4.30 11.48 2.44
CA MET A 80 -3.51 11.77 1.24
C MET A 80 -4.34 11.66 -0.05
N VAL A 81 -5.28 10.73 -0.07
CA VAL A 81 -6.20 10.51 -1.18
C VAL A 81 -7.08 11.75 -1.40
N ASP A 82 -7.59 12.37 -0.33
CA ASP A 82 -8.35 13.63 -0.40
C ASP A 82 -7.47 14.79 -0.87
N LYS A 83 -6.26 14.94 -0.29
CA LYS A 83 -5.30 15.97 -0.72
C LYS A 83 -4.96 15.90 -2.20
N THR A 84 -4.85 14.69 -2.74
CA THR A 84 -4.47 14.43 -4.14
C THR A 84 -5.65 14.24 -5.09
N ARG A 85 -6.90 14.41 -4.63
CA ARG A 85 -8.12 14.11 -5.39
C ARG A 85 -8.25 14.84 -6.74
N GLY A 86 -7.52 15.95 -6.92
CA GLY A 86 -7.56 16.78 -8.13
C GLY A 86 -6.41 16.55 -9.11
N ASP A 87 -5.43 15.70 -8.80
CA ASP A 87 -4.27 15.47 -9.68
C ASP A 87 -3.83 14.01 -9.65
N VAL A 88 -4.04 13.32 -10.77
CA VAL A 88 -3.65 11.92 -10.93
C VAL A 88 -2.14 11.71 -10.74
N LEU A 89 -1.30 12.67 -11.16
CA LEU A 89 0.16 12.53 -10.99
C LEU A 89 0.52 12.54 -9.50
N ALA A 90 -0.05 13.50 -8.75
CA ALA A 90 0.10 13.54 -7.30
C ALA A 90 -0.45 12.28 -6.63
N ARG A 91 -1.61 11.79 -7.09
CA ARG A 91 -2.20 10.55 -6.57
C ARG A 91 -1.25 9.38 -6.74
N MET A 92 -0.80 9.10 -7.97
CA MET A 92 0.08 7.97 -8.26
C MET A 92 1.41 8.07 -7.51
N ALA A 93 1.97 9.29 -7.42
CA ALA A 93 3.22 9.54 -6.73
C ALA A 93 3.16 9.27 -5.22
N LEU A 94 2.05 9.65 -4.56
CA LEU A 94 2.00 9.74 -3.11
C LEU A 94 1.18 8.65 -2.43
N VAL A 95 0.24 8.00 -3.12
CA VAL A 95 -0.60 6.95 -2.52
C VAL A 95 -0.06 5.56 -2.85
N PRO A 96 -0.27 4.97 -4.05
CA PRO A 96 0.17 3.61 -4.34
C PRO A 96 1.70 3.48 -4.39
N ARG A 97 2.41 4.52 -4.81
CA ARG A 97 3.88 4.50 -4.85
C ARG A 97 4.52 4.70 -3.47
N THR A 98 4.00 5.60 -2.64
CA THR A 98 4.69 6.02 -1.41
C THR A 98 4.07 5.45 -0.15
N LEU A 99 2.74 5.53 0.00
CA LEU A 99 2.07 5.03 1.20
C LEU A 99 1.94 3.50 1.17
N GLU A 100 1.52 2.92 0.04
CA GLU A 100 1.39 1.46 -0.07
C GLU A 100 2.75 0.76 -0.07
N ALA A 101 3.81 1.39 -0.63
CA ALA A 101 5.17 0.86 -0.51
C ALA A 101 5.68 0.68 0.93
N ARG A 102 5.01 1.24 1.94
CA ARG A 102 5.29 0.95 3.35
C ARG A 102 4.91 -0.48 3.72
N GLY A 103 3.95 -1.10 3.04
CA GLY A 103 3.61 -2.52 3.16
C GLY A 103 4.82 -3.41 2.88
N LEU A 104 5.61 -3.10 1.84
CA LEU A 104 6.86 -3.82 1.51
C LEU A 104 7.86 -3.87 2.67
N ASP A 105 7.90 -2.81 3.47
CA ASP A 105 8.82 -2.65 4.60
C ASP A 105 8.23 -3.23 5.91
N ALA A 106 6.93 -3.04 6.12
CA ALA A 106 6.25 -3.36 7.38
C ALA A 106 5.81 -4.82 7.47
N ILE A 107 5.47 -5.46 6.36
CA ILE A 107 4.96 -6.84 6.35
C ILE A 107 6.01 -7.84 6.86
N PRO A 108 7.29 -7.84 6.42
CA PRO A 108 8.28 -8.83 6.88
C PRO A 108 8.44 -8.92 8.41
N PRO A 109 8.64 -7.82 9.16
CA PRO A 109 8.74 -7.91 10.62
C PRO A 109 7.41 -8.27 11.29
N LEU A 110 6.25 -7.85 10.75
CA LEU A 110 4.94 -8.25 11.29
C LEU A 110 4.69 -9.75 11.12
N ARG A 111 5.01 -10.29 9.94
CA ARG A 111 4.98 -11.71 9.63
C ARG A 111 5.84 -12.52 10.58
N ALA A 112 7.08 -12.08 10.81
CA ALA A 112 7.98 -12.72 11.77
C ALA A 112 7.40 -12.74 13.20
N LYS A 113 6.79 -11.64 13.64
CA LYS A 113 6.17 -11.54 14.97
C LYS A 113 4.94 -12.43 15.12
N LEU A 114 4.09 -12.53 14.10
CA LEU A 114 2.94 -13.44 14.11
C LEU A 114 3.38 -14.91 14.20
N ALA A 115 4.38 -15.29 13.40
CA ALA A 115 4.96 -16.64 13.45
C ALA A 115 5.59 -16.94 14.82
N GLN A 116 6.33 -15.99 15.41
CA GLN A 116 6.90 -16.14 16.76
C GLN A 116 5.82 -16.27 17.85
N ALA A 117 4.65 -15.64 17.65
CA ALA A 117 3.50 -15.79 18.54
C ALA A 117 2.73 -17.12 18.31
N GLY A 118 3.14 -17.95 17.35
CA GLY A 118 2.49 -19.21 17.00
C GLY A 118 1.29 -19.07 16.06
N ASP A 119 1.09 -17.91 15.44
CA ASP A 119 0.07 -17.71 14.40
C ASP A 119 0.66 -17.90 13.01
N LEU A 120 0.81 -19.16 12.62
CA LEU A 120 1.39 -19.51 11.33
C LEU A 120 0.43 -19.22 10.17
N ASP A 121 -0.88 -19.29 10.41
CA ASP A 121 -1.89 -19.01 9.40
C ASP A 121 -1.91 -17.51 9.04
N ALA A 122 -1.89 -16.62 10.04
CA ALA A 122 -1.75 -15.18 9.79
C ALA A 122 -0.42 -14.84 9.10
N ALA A 123 0.67 -15.52 9.48
CA ALA A 123 1.96 -15.32 8.83
C ALA A 123 1.94 -15.75 7.35
N ALA A 124 1.25 -16.83 7.00
CA ALA A 124 1.09 -17.29 5.63
C ALA A 124 0.23 -16.33 4.79
N ILE A 125 -0.81 -15.72 5.39
CA ILE A 125 -1.58 -14.67 4.74
C ILE A 125 -0.67 -13.48 4.39
N LEU A 126 0.19 -13.05 5.31
CA LEU A 126 1.15 -11.97 5.03
C LEU A 126 2.19 -12.32 3.96
N ASP A 127 2.56 -13.59 3.81
CA ASP A 127 3.43 -14.03 2.71
C ASP A 127 2.73 -13.86 1.35
N ILE A 128 1.40 -14.05 1.28
CA ILE A 128 0.59 -13.80 0.08
C ILE A 128 0.50 -12.29 -0.20
N ILE A 129 0.14 -11.50 0.81
CA ILE A 129 -0.01 -10.04 0.67
C ILE A 129 1.31 -9.43 0.18
N LEU A 130 2.45 -9.77 0.80
CA LEU A 130 3.76 -9.23 0.39
C LEU A 130 4.13 -9.59 -1.05
N ARG A 131 3.72 -10.75 -1.55
CA ARG A 131 3.97 -11.17 -2.93
C ARG A 131 3.24 -10.25 -3.91
N ASP A 132 1.98 -9.95 -3.63
CA ASP A 132 1.10 -9.20 -4.51
C ASP A 132 1.35 -7.68 -4.39
N GLU A 133 1.68 -7.20 -3.19
CA GLU A 133 2.03 -5.80 -2.88
C GLU A 133 3.18 -5.26 -3.77
N VAL A 134 4.18 -6.09 -4.10
CA VAL A 134 5.25 -5.68 -5.04
C VAL A 134 4.68 -5.28 -6.39
N GLY A 135 3.64 -5.99 -6.87
CA GLY A 135 2.94 -5.68 -8.11
C GLY A 135 2.07 -4.43 -8.00
N HIS A 136 1.44 -4.20 -6.84
CA HIS A 136 0.62 -3.01 -6.61
C HIS A 136 1.46 -1.73 -6.62
N VAL A 137 2.60 -1.76 -5.94
CA VAL A 137 3.55 -0.64 -5.92
C VAL A 137 4.17 -0.42 -7.29
N GLU A 138 4.45 -1.49 -8.06
CA GLU A 138 4.91 -1.39 -9.45
C GLU A 138 3.90 -0.65 -10.33
N ILE A 139 2.62 -0.99 -10.24
CA ILE A 139 1.55 -0.32 -10.98
C ILE A 139 1.56 1.18 -10.64
N GLY A 140 1.68 1.54 -9.36
CA GLY A 140 1.81 2.92 -8.92
C GLY A 140 3.01 3.63 -9.52
N ASN A 141 4.18 2.99 -9.49
CA ASN A 141 5.42 3.50 -10.09
C ASN A 141 5.32 3.71 -11.60
N ARG A 142 4.75 2.74 -12.33
CA ARG A 142 4.61 2.80 -13.77
C ARG A 142 3.67 3.91 -14.21
N TRP A 143 2.51 4.06 -13.55
CA TRP A 143 1.58 5.14 -13.89
C TRP A 143 2.11 6.52 -13.48
N TYR A 144 2.86 6.61 -12.39
CA TYR A 144 3.61 7.82 -12.06
C TYR A 144 4.60 8.20 -13.18
N GLY A 145 5.42 7.25 -13.62
CA GLY A 145 6.38 7.46 -14.72
C GLY A 145 5.71 7.86 -16.03
N TYR A 146 4.63 7.17 -16.41
CA TYR A 146 3.82 7.49 -17.58
C TYR A 146 3.31 8.94 -17.56
N LEU A 147 2.77 9.39 -16.42
CA LEU A 147 2.24 10.74 -16.25
C LEU A 147 3.35 11.80 -16.24
N CYS A 148 4.52 11.48 -15.68
CA CYS A 148 5.70 12.34 -15.77
C CYS A 148 6.15 12.50 -17.23
N GLU A 149 6.28 11.40 -17.97
CA GLU A 149 6.67 11.42 -19.39
C GLU A 149 5.68 12.23 -20.24
N GLN A 150 4.38 11.98 -20.09
CA GLN A 150 3.33 12.72 -20.79
C GLN A 150 3.39 14.23 -20.53
N ARG A 151 3.80 14.63 -19.32
CA ARG A 151 3.92 16.04 -18.91
C ARG A 151 5.33 16.62 -19.11
N GLY A 152 6.29 15.86 -19.62
CA GLY A 152 7.68 16.29 -19.81
C GLY A 152 8.42 16.59 -18.49
N LEU A 153 8.10 15.84 -17.43
CA LEU A 153 8.61 16.03 -16.08
C LEU A 153 9.64 14.96 -15.69
N GLU A 154 10.67 15.36 -14.94
CA GLU A 154 11.66 14.43 -14.39
C GLU A 154 11.13 13.77 -13.11
N LEU A 155 11.23 12.45 -12.99
CA LEU A 155 10.57 11.67 -11.94
C LEU A 155 11.02 12.06 -10.52
N ARG A 156 12.33 12.17 -10.28
CA ARG A 156 12.87 12.38 -8.93
C ARG A 156 12.55 13.78 -8.41
N ALA A 157 12.78 14.80 -9.22
CA ALA A 157 12.49 16.19 -8.89
C ALA A 157 10.99 16.42 -8.69
N THR A 158 10.15 15.83 -9.55
CA THR A 158 8.69 15.92 -9.43
C THR A 158 8.20 15.26 -8.15
N TYR A 159 8.78 14.11 -7.77
CA TYR A 159 8.41 13.43 -6.54
C TYR A 159 8.74 14.29 -5.31
N ALA A 160 9.95 14.86 -5.26
CA ALA A 160 10.36 15.73 -4.15
C ALA A 160 9.43 16.96 -4.02
N GLU A 161 9.05 17.55 -5.15
CA GLU A 161 8.15 18.70 -5.22
C GLU A 161 6.74 18.35 -4.73
N LEU A 162 6.16 17.23 -5.21
CA LEU A 162 4.85 16.74 -4.78
C LEU A 162 4.83 16.35 -3.30
N ALA A 163 5.87 15.67 -2.83
CA ALA A 163 5.99 15.26 -1.43
C ALA A 163 5.99 16.48 -0.50
N LEU A 164 6.67 17.56 -0.89
CA LEU A 164 6.65 18.83 -0.15
C LEU A 164 5.28 19.52 -0.26
N ARG A 165 4.75 19.68 -1.48
CA ARG A 165 3.49 20.39 -1.77
C ARG A 165 2.30 19.80 -1.00
N TYR A 166 2.19 18.48 -0.94
CA TYR A 166 1.08 17.78 -0.30
C TYR A 166 1.38 17.36 1.15
N ALA A 167 2.54 17.76 1.68
CA ALA A 167 3.01 17.40 3.02
C ALA A 167 2.94 15.87 3.24
N ALA A 168 3.60 15.12 2.36
CA ALA A 168 3.68 13.67 2.45
C ALA A 168 4.39 13.25 3.74
N PRO A 169 3.96 12.15 4.38
CA PRO A 169 4.62 11.64 5.57
C PRO A 169 6.09 11.32 5.30
N VAL A 170 6.94 11.60 6.29
CA VAL A 170 8.36 11.22 6.24
C VAL A 170 8.45 9.70 6.30
N LEU A 171 9.11 9.11 5.29
CA LEU A 171 9.38 7.68 5.24
C LEU A 171 10.33 7.29 6.37
N ARG A 172 10.11 6.12 6.97
CA ARG A 172 10.94 5.61 8.06
C ARG A 172 11.30 4.17 7.78
N GLY A 173 12.59 3.86 7.90
CA GLY A 173 13.11 2.51 7.76
C GLY A 173 12.80 1.62 8.98
N PRO A 174 13.28 0.37 8.96
CA PRO A 174 14.14 -0.21 7.91
C PRO A 174 13.37 -0.43 6.59
N PHE A 175 14.03 -0.20 5.45
CA PHE A 175 13.44 -0.37 4.13
C PHE A 175 13.75 -1.72 3.51
N ASN A 176 12.76 -2.33 2.86
CA ASN A 176 12.93 -3.52 2.04
C ASN A 176 13.40 -3.12 0.63
N LEU A 177 14.69 -2.81 0.51
CA LEU A 177 15.30 -2.33 -0.74
C LEU A 177 15.14 -3.32 -1.89
N GLU A 178 15.14 -4.62 -1.63
CA GLU A 178 14.93 -5.65 -2.66
C GLU A 178 13.51 -5.61 -3.22
N ALA A 179 12.49 -5.57 -2.35
CA ALA A 179 11.10 -5.48 -2.79
C ALA A 179 10.82 -4.16 -3.50
N ARG A 180 11.33 -3.03 -3.00
CA ARG A 180 11.22 -1.73 -3.66
C ARG A 180 11.89 -1.75 -5.04
N ARG A 181 13.09 -2.32 -5.18
CA ARG A 181 13.72 -2.48 -6.51
C ARG A 181 12.85 -3.30 -7.46
N ARG A 182 12.28 -4.42 -6.98
CA ARG A 182 11.34 -5.23 -7.78
C ARG A 182 10.07 -4.49 -8.16
N ALA A 183 9.63 -3.54 -7.32
CA ALA A 183 8.50 -2.67 -7.60
C ALA A 183 8.85 -1.49 -8.54
N GLY A 184 10.06 -1.42 -9.09
CA GLY A 184 10.43 -0.45 -10.12
C GLY A 184 11.08 0.84 -9.63
N PHE A 185 11.50 0.93 -8.36
CA PHE A 185 12.32 2.05 -7.89
C PHE A 185 13.76 1.95 -8.42
N SER A 186 14.30 3.05 -8.93
CA SER A 186 15.70 3.15 -9.37
C SER A 186 16.68 3.23 -8.19
N GLU A 187 17.95 2.88 -8.42
CA GLU A 187 18.98 3.03 -7.38
C GLU A 187 19.14 4.46 -6.86
N LEU A 188 18.89 5.46 -7.72
CA LEU A 188 18.94 6.87 -7.31
C LEU A 188 17.81 7.19 -6.32
N GLU A 189 16.58 6.75 -6.60
CA GLU A 189 15.45 6.93 -5.69
C GLU A 189 15.64 6.15 -4.39
N LEU A 190 16.24 4.94 -4.44
CA LEU A 190 16.55 4.18 -3.25
C LEU A 190 17.62 4.86 -2.38
N SER A 191 18.59 5.55 -3.00
CA SER A 191 19.62 6.31 -2.28
C SER A 191 19.10 7.57 -1.58
N ASP A 192 17.91 8.05 -1.95
CA ASP A 192 17.23 9.19 -1.31
C ASP A 192 16.45 8.82 -0.06
N LEU A 193 16.25 7.53 0.19
CA LEU A 193 15.55 7.09 1.39
C LEU A 193 16.33 7.55 2.64
N PRO A 194 15.63 8.11 3.65
CA PRO A 194 16.29 8.55 4.86
C PRO A 194 16.95 7.38 5.59
N ALA A 195 18.00 7.66 6.35
CA ALA A 195 18.67 6.65 7.16
C ALA A 195 17.76 6.06 8.25
#